data_AF-A0A846T4X1-F1
#
_entry.id   AF-A0A846T4X1-F1
#
_cell.length_a   1.000
_cell.length_b   1.000
_cell.length_c   1.000
_cell.angle_alpha   90.00
_cell.angle_beta   90.00
_cell.angle_gamma   90.00
#
_symmetry.space_group_name_H-M   'P 1'
#
loop_
_entity.id
_entity.type
_entity.pdbx_description
1 polymer ?
#
loop_
_entity_poly.entity_id
_entity_poly.type
_entity_poly.pdbx_seq_one_letter_code
_entity_poly.pdbx_strand_id
1 'polypeptide(L)'
;MNLFSSERLPAPMHGADADKREFETFAQAQDPLDIEAATWVARKRNGMAPEGEAELQTWLDADPRHAAAFEDMDATFGDVQQLPDGDVALLKASLPKHAQGVATPLQSAVPTPALAPPRRLPAAPSSPGRING
;
A
#
# COMPACT_ATOMS: atom_id res chain seq x y z
N MET A 1 -43.74 -33.95 -19.36
CA MET A 1 -42.70 -34.11 -18.32
C MET A 1 -41.36 -33.93 -19.02
N ASN A 2 -40.79 -32.73 -18.99
CA ASN A 2 -39.37 -32.49 -19.32
C ASN A 2 -38.91 -31.37 -18.37
N LEU A 3 -38.13 -31.78 -17.38
CA LEU A 3 -37.57 -30.91 -16.36
C LEU A 3 -36.43 -30.12 -17.02
N PHE A 4 -36.53 -28.79 -17.03
CA PHE A 4 -35.37 -27.94 -17.17
C PHE A 4 -34.49 -28.24 -15.96
N SER A 5 -33.48 -29.08 -16.17
CA SER A 5 -32.39 -29.26 -15.23
C SER A 5 -31.79 -27.88 -14.98
N SER A 6 -32.13 -27.31 -13.83
CA SER A 6 -31.35 -26.29 -13.17
C SER A 6 -29.96 -26.87 -12.91
N GLU A 7 -29.09 -26.86 -13.92
CA GLU A 7 -27.66 -26.86 -13.70
C GLU A 7 -27.34 -25.53 -13.00
N ARG A 8 -27.51 -25.55 -11.68
CA ARG A 8 -26.92 -24.58 -10.77
C ARG A 8 -25.41 -24.69 -11.01
N LEU A 9 -24.90 -23.86 -11.92
CA LEU A 9 -23.47 -23.65 -12.11
C LEU A 9 -22.86 -23.50 -10.71
N PRO A 10 -21.85 -24.31 -10.34
CA PRO A 10 -21.18 -24.11 -9.06
C PRO A 10 -20.65 -22.68 -9.05
N ALA A 11 -20.96 -21.94 -7.98
CA ALA A 11 -20.32 -20.65 -7.74
C ALA A 11 -18.80 -20.85 -7.88
N PRO A 12 -18.07 -19.98 -8.60
CA PRO A 12 -16.62 -20.06 -8.59
C PRO A 12 -16.18 -19.82 -7.16
N MET A 13 -15.91 -20.92 -6.44
CA MET A 13 -15.20 -20.88 -5.18
C MET A 13 -13.74 -20.65 -5.55
N HIS A 14 -13.43 -19.43 -5.98
CA HIS A 14 -12.05 -18.99 -6.03
C HIS A 14 -11.56 -19.08 -4.58
N GLY A 15 -10.76 -20.11 -4.29
CA GLY A 15 -10.02 -20.15 -3.03
C GLY A 15 -9.11 -18.93 -2.96
N ALA A 16 -8.67 -18.56 -1.77
CA ALA A 16 -7.80 -17.38 -1.58
C ALA A 16 -6.57 -17.38 -2.52
N ASP A 17 -6.06 -18.56 -2.89
CA ASP A 17 -4.96 -18.70 -3.85
C ASP A 17 -5.35 -18.42 -5.31
N ALA A 18 -6.61 -18.63 -5.69
CA ALA A 18 -7.13 -18.22 -7.00
C ALA A 18 -7.33 -16.70 -7.05
N ASP A 19 -7.97 -16.11 -6.04
CA ASP A 19 -8.14 -14.66 -5.94
C ASP A 19 -6.80 -13.92 -5.98
N LYS A 20 -5.80 -14.43 -5.25
CA LYS A 20 -4.45 -13.84 -5.24
C LYS A 20 -3.80 -13.86 -6.62
N ARG A 21 -3.89 -14.97 -7.36
CA ARG A 21 -3.31 -15.08 -8.70
C ARG A 21 -4.02 -14.18 -9.72
N GLU A 22 -5.33 -14.04 -9.59
CA GLU A 22 -6.12 -13.12 -10.41
C GLU A 22 -5.73 -11.67 -10.12
N PHE A 23 -5.58 -11.32 -8.83
CA PHE A 23 -5.09 -10.01 -8.43
C PHE A 23 -3.69 -9.71 -8.94
N GLU A 24 -2.76 -10.66 -8.82
CA GLU A 24 -1.40 -10.51 -9.36
C GLU A 24 -1.42 -10.31 -10.88
N THR A 25 -2.25 -11.07 -11.60
CA THR A 25 -2.40 -10.91 -13.07
C THR A 25 -2.96 -9.53 -13.43
N PHE A 26 -3.96 -9.06 -12.68
CA PHE A 26 -4.51 -7.72 -12.85
C PHE A 26 -3.48 -6.62 -12.60
N ALA A 27 -2.72 -6.72 -11.50
CA ALA A 27 -1.70 -5.75 -11.14
C ALA A 27 -0.56 -5.71 -12.16
N GLN A 28 -0.15 -6.87 -12.71
CA GLN A 28 0.84 -6.95 -13.79
C GLN A 28 0.36 -6.31 -15.10
N ALA A 29 -0.95 -6.17 -15.29
CA ALA A 29 -1.52 -5.52 -16.47
C ALA A 29 -1.65 -4.00 -16.33
N GLN A 30 -1.52 -3.45 -15.11
CA GLN A 30 -1.57 -1.99 -14.88
C GLN A 30 -0.17 -1.38 -15.05
N ASP A 31 -0.12 -0.10 -15.38
CA ASP A 31 1.13 0.66 -15.32
C ASP A 31 1.57 0.77 -13.84
N PRO A 32 2.80 0.37 -13.48
CA PRO A 32 3.33 0.57 -12.14
C PRO A 32 3.23 2.03 -11.66
N LEU A 33 3.36 3.00 -12.58
CA LEU A 33 3.21 4.42 -12.26
C LEU A 33 1.80 4.75 -11.77
N ASP A 34 0.76 4.20 -12.41
CA ASP A 34 -0.63 4.44 -12.01
C ASP A 34 -0.92 3.83 -10.64
N ILE A 35 -0.34 2.66 -10.33
CA ILE A 35 -0.44 2.04 -9.00
C ILE A 35 0.22 2.92 -7.93
N GLU A 36 1.42 3.45 -8.21
CA GLU A 36 2.12 4.35 -7.30
C GLU A 36 1.35 5.66 -7.07
N ALA A 37 0.85 6.28 -8.16
CA ALA A 37 0.03 7.49 -8.11
C ALA A 37 -1.24 7.28 -7.29
N ALA A 38 -1.99 6.19 -7.54
CA ALA A 38 -3.19 5.86 -6.79
C ALA A 38 -2.88 5.64 -5.29
N THR A 39 -1.75 5.03 -4.98
CA THR A 39 -1.28 4.84 -3.60
C THR A 39 -1.01 6.18 -2.91
N TRP A 40 -0.33 7.10 -3.59
CA TRP A 40 -0.07 8.44 -3.07
C TRP A 40 -1.35 9.25 -2.83
N VAL A 41 -2.28 9.25 -3.79
CA VAL A 41 -3.58 9.93 -3.68
C VAL A 41 -4.39 9.37 -2.51
N ALA A 42 -4.46 8.05 -2.37
CA ALA A 42 -5.16 7.40 -1.27
C ALA A 42 -4.55 7.77 0.09
N ARG A 43 -3.21 7.75 0.20
CA ARG A 43 -2.50 8.14 1.43
C ARG A 43 -2.79 9.60 1.79
N LYS A 44 -2.77 10.51 0.82
CA LYS A 44 -3.05 11.94 1.02
C LYS A 44 -4.46 12.15 1.57
N ARG A 45 -5.45 11.49 0.97
CA ARG A 45 -6.87 11.60 1.36
C ARG A 45 -7.19 10.96 2.72
N ASN A 46 -6.40 9.99 3.16
CA ASN A 46 -6.53 9.36 4.47
C ASN A 46 -5.93 10.16 5.64
N GLY A 47 -5.45 11.39 5.40
CA GLY A 47 -4.85 12.23 6.44
C GLY A 47 -3.37 11.93 6.67
N MET A 48 -2.58 12.09 5.60
CA MET A 48 -1.13 11.89 5.61
C MET A 48 -0.42 12.82 6.62
N ALA A 49 0.60 12.29 7.30
CA ALA A 49 1.46 13.05 8.21
C ALA A 49 2.47 13.93 7.43
N PRO A 50 3.08 14.97 8.05
CA PRO A 50 4.01 15.88 7.38
C PRO A 50 5.20 15.20 6.69
N GLU A 51 5.73 14.12 7.28
CA GLU A 51 6.80 13.31 6.68
C GLU A 51 6.38 12.74 5.32
N GLY A 52 5.13 12.29 5.22
CA GLY A 52 4.59 11.74 3.98
C GLY A 52 4.41 12.79 2.90
N GLU A 53 4.13 14.05 3.26
CA GLU A 53 4.03 15.14 2.28
C GLU A 53 5.41 15.44 1.67
N ALA A 54 6.49 15.40 2.46
CA ALA A 54 7.84 15.56 1.95
C ALA A 54 8.26 14.40 1.03
N GLU A 55 7.89 13.16 1.37
CA GLU A 55 8.09 12.00 0.50
C GLU A 55 7.30 12.13 -0.81
N LEU A 56 6.04 12.60 -0.74
CA LEU A 56 5.21 12.86 -1.91
C LEU A 56 5.85 13.90 -2.82
N GLN A 57 6.30 15.04 -2.28
CA GLN A 57 6.96 16.06 -3.08
C GLN A 57 8.25 15.54 -3.73
N THR A 58 9.04 14.76 -2.99
CA THR A 58 10.24 14.11 -3.53
C THR A 58 9.90 13.18 -4.70
N TRP A 59 8.80 12.43 -4.59
CA TRP A 59 8.33 11.55 -5.67
C TRP A 59 7.84 12.37 -6.87
N LEU A 60 7.08 13.45 -6.66
CA LEU A 60 6.61 14.34 -7.73
C LEU A 60 7.75 15.04 -8.47
N ASP A 61 8.80 15.47 -7.76
CA ASP A 61 9.96 16.15 -8.33
C ASP A 61 10.89 15.19 -9.13
N ALA A 62 10.79 13.89 -8.91
CA ALA A 62 11.68 12.91 -9.54
C ALA A 62 11.42 12.71 -11.04
N ASP A 63 10.16 12.78 -11.49
CA ASP A 63 9.77 12.65 -12.89
C ASP A 63 8.48 13.45 -13.17
N PRO A 64 8.43 14.32 -14.19
CA PRO A 64 7.21 15.03 -14.59
C PRO A 64 5.99 14.12 -14.85
N ARG A 65 6.22 12.86 -15.24
CA ARG A 65 5.15 11.86 -15.43
C ARG A 65 4.44 11.53 -14.12
N HIS A 66 5.14 11.60 -12.99
CA HIS A 66 4.56 11.35 -11.66
C HIS A 66 3.50 12.40 -11.33
N ALA A 67 3.75 13.68 -11.65
CA ALA A 67 2.78 14.74 -11.46
C ALA A 67 1.51 14.52 -12.31
N ALA A 68 1.67 14.16 -13.59
CA ALA A 68 0.53 13.89 -14.46
C ALA A 68 -0.31 12.69 -13.97
N ALA A 69 0.34 11.59 -13.59
CA ALA A 69 -0.36 10.41 -13.08
C ALA A 69 -1.06 10.69 -11.73
N PHE A 70 -0.42 11.50 -10.86
CA PHE A 70 -1.01 11.92 -9.60
C PHE A 70 -2.26 12.77 -9.80
N GLU A 71 -2.22 13.74 -10.71
CA GLU A 71 -3.38 14.59 -11.03
C GLU A 71 -4.53 13.77 -11.62
N ASP A 72 -4.25 12.82 -12.52
CA ASP A 72 -5.26 11.94 -13.12
C ASP A 72 -5.94 11.04 -12.06
N MET A 73 -5.14 10.45 -11.17
CA MET A 73 -5.67 9.65 -10.06
C MET A 73 -6.43 10.51 -9.04
N ASP A 74 -5.96 11.72 -8.73
CA ASP A 74 -6.68 12.62 -7.82
C ASP A 74 -8.03 13.06 -8.43
N ALA A 75 -8.08 13.36 -9.73
CA ALA A 75 -9.34 13.63 -10.43
C ALA A 75 -10.29 12.42 -10.36
N THR A 76 -9.81 11.23 -10.70
CA THR A 76 -10.60 9.99 -10.68
C THR A 76 -11.20 9.72 -9.29
N PHE A 77 -10.40 9.81 -8.23
CA PHE A 77 -10.90 9.66 -6.86
C PHE A 77 -11.84 10.81 -6.48
N GLY A 78 -11.64 12.01 -7.04
CA GLY A 78 -12.53 13.16 -6.86
C GLY A 78 -13.93 12.87 -7.39
N ASP A 79 -14.03 12.35 -8.60
CA ASP A 79 -15.29 11.96 -9.24
C ASP A 79 -16.04 10.90 -8.43
N VAL A 80 -15.31 9.91 -7.88
CA VAL A 80 -15.89 8.90 -6.99
C VAL A 80 -16.48 9.52 -5.71
N GLN A 81 -15.87 10.57 -5.16
CA GLN A 81 -16.42 11.27 -3.99
C GLN A 81 -17.67 12.09 -4.31
N GLN A 82 -17.89 12.45 -5.57
CA GLN A 82 -19.06 13.21 -6.02
C GLN A 82 -20.24 12.31 -6.39
N LEU A 83 -20.11 10.98 -6.28
CA LEU A 83 -21.21 10.06 -6.57
C LEU A 83 -22.43 10.37 -5.68
N PRO A 84 -23.66 10.37 -6.24
CA PRO A 84 -24.87 10.62 -5.47
C PRO A 84 -25.05 9.62 -4.32
N ASP A 85 -25.49 10.11 -3.16
CA ASP A 85 -25.74 9.26 -1.98
C ASP A 85 -26.69 8.09 -2.29
N GLY A 86 -27.67 8.30 -3.18
CA GLY A 86 -28.59 7.27 -3.64
C GLY A 86 -27.90 6.12 -4.37
N ASP A 87 -26.95 6.42 -5.25
CA ASP A 87 -26.19 5.42 -6.02
C ASP A 87 -25.23 4.67 -5.10
N VAL A 88 -24.59 5.38 -4.17
CA VAL A 88 -23.74 4.78 -3.13
C VAL A 88 -24.56 3.86 -2.22
N ALA A 89 -25.78 4.24 -1.85
CA ALA A 89 -26.67 3.43 -1.02
C ALA A 89 -27.12 2.16 -1.75
N LEU A 90 -27.47 2.25 -3.04
CA LEU A 90 -27.81 1.10 -3.88
C LEU A 90 -26.63 0.13 -4.01
N LEU A 91 -25.43 0.65 -4.25
CA LEU A 91 -24.21 -0.16 -4.28
C LEU A 91 -24.02 -0.90 -2.94
N LYS A 92 -24.07 -0.18 -1.81
CA LYS A 92 -23.96 -0.79 -0.47
C LYS A 92 -25.01 -1.87 -0.21
N ALA A 93 -26.24 -1.69 -0.70
CA ALA A 93 -27.31 -2.67 -0.56
C ALA A 93 -27.08 -3.95 -1.40
N SER A 94 -26.38 -3.82 -2.54
CA SER A 94 -26.04 -4.94 -3.43
C SER A 94 -24.81 -5.74 -2.99
N LEU A 95 -23.95 -5.18 -2.13
CA LEU A 95 -22.74 -5.86 -1.66
C LEU A 95 -23.10 -7.05 -0.76
N PRO A 96 -22.56 -8.26 -1.03
CA PRO A 96 -22.73 -9.40 -0.14
C PRO A 96 -22.20 -9.05 1.26
N LYS A 97 -22.92 -9.42 2.32
CA LYS A 97 -22.55 -9.17 3.74
C LYS A 97 -21.26 -9.89 4.21
N HIS A 98 -20.49 -10.44 3.27
CA HIS A 98 -19.32 -11.29 3.48
C HIS A 98 -18.02 -10.47 3.67
N ALA A 99 -17.94 -9.57 4.66
CA ALA A 99 -16.65 -8.99 5.08
C ALA A 99 -16.69 -8.27 6.44
N GLN A 100 -17.59 -8.65 7.36
CA GLN A 100 -17.43 -8.30 8.78
C GLN A 100 -16.44 -9.27 9.42
N GLY A 101 -15.28 -9.44 8.80
CA GLY A 101 -14.15 -10.18 9.32
C GLY A 101 -13.20 -9.17 9.96
N VAL A 102 -13.22 -9.10 11.28
CA VAL A 102 -12.19 -8.50 12.13
C VAL A 102 -10.84 -8.41 11.42
N ALA A 103 -10.47 -7.19 11.01
CA ALA A 103 -9.07 -6.87 10.79
C ALA A 103 -8.39 -6.95 12.15
N THR A 104 -7.95 -8.15 12.53
CA THR A 104 -6.95 -8.31 13.58
C THR A 104 -5.76 -7.49 13.10
N PRO A 105 -5.34 -6.42 13.81
CA PRO A 105 -4.16 -5.69 13.41
C PRO A 105 -3.00 -6.66 13.52
N LEU A 106 -2.52 -7.16 12.38
CA LEU A 106 -1.19 -7.71 12.25
C LEU A 106 -0.26 -6.55 12.52
N GLN A 107 0.09 -6.38 13.81
CA GLN A 107 1.23 -5.58 14.20
C GLN A 107 2.41 -6.12 13.39
N SER A 108 2.81 -5.36 12.37
CA SER A 108 4.13 -5.47 11.78
C SER A 108 5.10 -5.20 12.92
N ALA A 109 5.52 -6.26 13.60
CA ALA A 109 6.68 -6.22 14.46
C ALA A 109 7.85 -5.90 13.54
N VAL A 110 8.16 -4.61 13.42
CA VAL A 110 9.44 -4.15 12.88
C VAL A 110 10.48 -4.85 13.75
N PRO A 111 11.32 -5.75 13.22
CA PRO A 111 12.46 -6.20 14.00
C PRO A 111 13.36 -4.97 14.11
N THR A 112 13.30 -4.28 15.25
CA THR A 112 14.27 -3.27 15.63
C THR A 112 15.65 -3.90 15.46
N PRO A 113 16.50 -3.46 14.52
CA PRO A 113 17.88 -3.89 14.55
C PRO A 113 18.44 -3.35 15.86
N ALA A 114 18.75 -4.27 16.77
CA ALA A 114 19.35 -3.95 18.05
C ALA A 114 20.56 -3.05 17.79
N LEU A 115 20.46 -1.80 18.24
CA LEU A 115 21.61 -0.90 18.33
C LEU A 115 22.67 -1.64 19.15
N ALA A 116 23.69 -2.14 18.47
CA ALA A 116 24.86 -2.67 19.13
C ALA A 116 25.47 -1.55 20.00
N PRO A 117 25.80 -1.80 21.27
CA PRO A 117 26.47 -0.79 22.09
C PRO A 117 27.84 -0.45 21.45
N PRO A 118 28.29 0.82 21.50
CA PRO A 118 29.62 1.15 21.01
C PRO A 118 30.65 0.37 21.83
N ARG A 119 31.44 -0.47 21.15
CA ARG A 119 32.65 -1.06 21.73
C ARG A 119 33.55 0.08 22.20
N ARG A 120 33.67 0.25 23.52
CA ARG A 120 34.77 1.05 24.09
C ARG A 120 36.08 0.36 23.69
N LEU A 121 36.87 1.02 22.85
CA LEU A 121 38.26 0.66 22.64
C LEU A 121 39.02 0.89 23.96
N PRO A 122 39.86 -0.06 24.42
CA PRO A 122 40.75 0.18 25.55
C PRO A 122 41.78 1.25 25.19
N ALA A 123 42.03 2.17 26.13
CA ALA A 123 43.08 3.17 26.04
C ALA A 123 44.45 2.51 25.85
N ALA A 124 45.19 2.95 24.83
CA ALA A 124 46.58 2.56 24.65
C ALA A 124 47.45 3.12 25.80
N PRO A 125 48.39 2.35 26.36
CA PRO A 125 49.36 2.90 27.29
C PRO A 125 50.39 3.75 26.55
N SER A 126 50.57 4.98 27.05
CA SER A 126 51.65 5.89 26.67
C SER A 126 53.02 5.24 26.90
N SER A 127 53.80 5.07 25.84
CA SER A 127 55.25 4.85 25.93
C SER A 127 55.98 6.15 25.58
N PRO A 128 56.86 6.67 26.46
CA PRO A 128 57.59 7.91 26.21
C PRO A 128 58.72 7.70 25.19
N GLY A 129 58.67 8.48 24.12
CA GLY A 129 59.71 8.58 23.09
C GLY A 129 60.95 9.30 23.61
N ARG A 130 62.07 8.60 23.51
CA ARG A 130 63.46 8.99 23.75
C ARG A 130 63.85 10.30 23.06
N ILE A 131 64.37 11.23 23.85
CA ILE A 131 65.12 12.43 23.42
C ILE A 131 66.40 12.04 22.66
N ASN A 132 66.66 12.69 21.51
CA ASN A 132 67.99 12.90 20.95
C ASN A 132 67.90 14.04 19.92
N GLY A 133 68.69 15.08 20.14
CA GLY A 133 68.72 16.33 19.38
C GLY A 133 69.24 17.45 20.26
#